data_AF-A0A535IQZ1-F1
#
_entry.id   AF-A0A535IQZ1-F1
#
_cell.length_a   1.000
_cell.length_b   1.000
_cell.length_c   1.000
_cell.angle_alpha   90.00
_cell.angle_beta   90.00
_cell.angle_gamma   90.00
#
_symmetry.space_group_name_H-M   'P 1'
#
loop_
_entity.id
_entity.type
_entity.pdbx_description
1 polymer ?
#
loop_
_entity_poly.entity_id
_entity_poly.type
_entity_poly.pdbx_seq_one_letter_code
_entity_poly.pdbx_strand_id
1 'polypeptide(L)'
;AHVLGYGTIWTLRGLLADPSLSGGLDPHFTGSRAIAEFNAAGGTTYVGGLKVPVEDTGGEGTADAHWRESVFGNELMTGFVDPGANPLSRVSIASMADLGYSVNLLGADPYVLGASLRVFGGRPALELPNDVLRLPLHVVDGEGRLTRIEQP
;
A
#
# COMPACT_ATOMS: atom_id res chain seq x y z
N ALA A 1 -7.36 -6.47 -2.43
CA ALA A 1 -7.05 -6.48 -0.99
C ALA A 1 -7.81 -5.42 -0.18
N HIS A 2 -8.26 -4.32 -0.79
CA HIS A 2 -8.89 -3.19 -0.10
C HIS A 2 -10.07 -3.53 0.81
N VAL A 3 -10.91 -4.48 0.42
CA VAL A 3 -12.03 -4.97 1.25
C VAL A 3 -11.56 -5.53 2.61
N LEU A 4 -10.33 -6.05 2.68
CA LEU A 4 -9.72 -6.57 3.91
C LEU A 4 -8.97 -5.51 4.72
N GLY A 5 -9.02 -4.23 4.34
CA GLY A 5 -8.40 -3.13 5.08
C GLY A 5 -7.11 -2.58 4.48
N TYR A 6 -6.56 -3.21 3.45
CA TYR A 6 -5.37 -2.69 2.77
C TYR A 6 -5.68 -1.32 2.16
N GLY A 7 -4.89 -0.28 2.44
CA GLY A 7 -5.09 1.07 1.89
C GLY A 7 -6.36 1.80 2.37
N THR A 8 -7.32 1.09 2.99
CA THR A 8 -8.62 1.64 3.41
C THR A 8 -8.69 1.95 4.89
N ILE A 9 -7.96 1.21 5.74
CA ILE A 9 -7.99 1.42 7.21
C ILE A 9 -6.63 1.79 7.81
N TRP A 10 -5.62 2.08 6.98
CA TRP A 10 -4.27 2.41 7.49
C TRP A 10 -4.28 3.62 8.41
N THR A 11 -4.96 4.71 8.04
CA THR A 11 -5.14 5.90 8.89
C THR A 11 -5.77 5.55 10.24
N LEU A 12 -6.87 4.78 10.22
CA LEU A 12 -7.58 4.34 11.43
C LEU A 12 -6.72 3.47 12.34
N ARG A 13 -5.73 2.77 11.78
CA ARG A 13 -4.80 1.92 12.51
C ARG A 13 -3.49 2.63 12.86
N GLY A 14 -3.33 3.90 12.51
CA GLY A 14 -2.11 4.67 12.74
C GLY A 14 -0.91 4.16 11.93
N LEU A 15 -1.18 3.51 10.79
CA LEU A 15 -0.18 2.88 9.94
C LEU A 15 0.19 3.71 8.70
N LEU A 16 -0.52 4.80 8.43
CA LEU A 16 -0.20 5.76 7.39
C LEU A 16 0.27 7.07 8.05
N ALA A 17 1.42 7.58 7.61
CA ALA A 17 1.95 8.85 8.04
C ALA A 17 2.18 9.78 6.84
N ASP A 18 2.03 11.08 7.08
CA ASP A 18 2.12 12.16 6.09
C ASP A 18 1.22 11.98 4.84
N PRO A 19 -0.08 11.66 4.99
CA PRO A 19 -0.98 11.40 3.86
C PRO A 19 -1.09 12.59 2.90
N SER A 20 -0.89 12.35 1.60
CA SER A 20 -0.88 13.40 0.58
C SER A 20 -2.24 14.04 0.38
N LEU A 21 -3.34 13.28 0.53
CA LEU A 21 -4.71 13.79 0.43
C LEU A 21 -5.06 14.74 1.58
N SER A 22 -4.28 14.75 2.66
CA SER A 22 -4.39 15.72 3.76
C SER A 22 -3.32 16.82 3.71
N GLY A 23 -2.60 16.96 2.59
CA GLY A 23 -1.56 17.95 2.39
C GLY A 23 -0.14 17.52 2.81
N GLY A 24 0.07 16.24 3.10
CA GLY A 24 1.39 15.66 3.30
C GLY A 24 2.21 15.59 2.01
N LEU A 25 3.52 15.38 2.14
CA LEU A 25 4.46 15.44 1.01
C LEU A 25 5.22 14.12 0.76
N ASP A 26 5.30 13.24 1.76
CA ASP A 26 5.89 11.91 1.65
C ASP A 26 5.05 10.88 2.40
N PRO A 27 3.86 10.51 1.88
CA PRO A 27 3.05 9.49 2.50
C PRO A 27 3.81 8.17 2.56
N HIS A 28 3.81 7.54 3.72
CA HIS A 28 4.54 6.29 3.94
C HIS A 28 3.86 5.41 4.99
N PHE A 29 4.05 4.10 4.83
CA PHE A 29 3.49 3.10 5.73
C PHE A 29 4.45 2.81 6.89
N THR A 30 3.95 2.84 8.12
CA THR A 30 4.79 2.79 9.34
C THR A 30 4.86 1.40 9.98
N GLY A 31 4.18 0.41 9.40
CA GLY A 31 4.16 -0.96 9.92
C GLY A 31 5.54 -1.62 9.93
N SER A 32 5.96 -2.08 11.11
CA SER A 32 7.30 -2.62 11.34
C SER A 32 7.62 -3.87 10.50
N ARG A 33 6.62 -4.73 10.23
CA ARG A 33 6.82 -5.95 9.45
C ARG A 33 6.98 -5.61 7.97
N ALA A 34 6.14 -4.72 7.44
CA ALA A 34 6.27 -4.21 6.08
C ALA A 34 7.63 -3.51 5.87
N ILE A 35 8.10 -2.69 6.82
CA ILE A 35 9.41 -2.03 6.74
C ILE A 35 10.55 -3.06 6.68
N ALA A 36 10.49 -4.13 7.48
CA ALA A 36 11.50 -5.19 7.45
C ALA A 36 11.56 -5.89 6.08
N GLU A 37 10.40 -6.22 5.49
CA GLU A 37 10.33 -6.86 4.18
C GLU A 37 10.70 -5.89 3.04
N PHE A 38 10.39 -4.60 3.15
CA PHE A 38 10.83 -3.58 2.22
C PHE A 38 12.36 -3.47 2.18
N ASN A 39 12.99 -3.47 3.36
CA ASN A 39 14.45 -3.51 3.46
C ASN A 39 15.03 -4.80 2.86
N ALA A 40 14.41 -5.96 3.12
CA ALA A 40 14.83 -7.24 2.56
C ALA A 40 14.70 -7.29 1.03
N ALA A 41 13.71 -6.58 0.46
CA ALA A 41 13.52 -6.44 -0.99
C ALA A 41 14.54 -5.49 -1.66
N GLY A 42 15.51 -4.94 -0.93
CA GLY A 42 16.51 -3.98 -1.43
C GLY A 42 16.29 -2.55 -0.96
N GLY A 43 15.30 -2.31 -0.11
CA GLY A 43 14.92 -0.98 0.36
C GLY A 43 15.90 -0.37 1.36
N THR A 44 16.92 -1.11 1.83
CA THR A 44 17.95 -0.57 2.73
C THR A 44 18.66 0.64 2.11
N THR A 45 18.95 0.59 0.81
CA THR A 45 19.59 1.68 0.06
C THR A 45 18.62 2.72 -0.49
N TYR A 46 17.31 2.61 -0.18
CA TYR A 46 16.33 3.60 -0.56
C TYR A 46 16.59 4.94 0.16
N VAL A 47 16.76 6.00 -0.62
CA VAL A 47 17.05 7.38 -0.19
C VAL A 47 15.99 8.39 -0.68
N GLY A 48 14.91 7.90 -1.29
CA GLY A 48 13.87 8.74 -1.90
C GLY A 48 12.86 9.33 -0.92
N GLY A 49 12.99 9.05 0.38
CA GLY A 49 12.02 9.40 1.41
C GLY A 49 12.05 8.37 2.55
N LEU A 50 10.93 8.27 3.27
CA LEU A 50 10.74 7.26 4.30
C LEU A 50 10.41 5.88 3.73
N LYS A 51 10.68 4.84 4.53
CA LYS A 51 10.55 3.44 4.08
C LYS A 51 9.08 3.10 3.83
N VAL A 52 8.84 2.16 2.90
CA VAL A 52 7.50 1.77 2.43
C VAL A 52 6.70 2.99 1.94
N PRO A 53 7.21 3.70 0.92
CA PRO A 53 6.53 4.86 0.38
C PRO A 53 5.16 4.49 -0.20
N VAL A 54 4.15 5.29 0.14
CA VAL A 54 2.77 5.19 -0.32
C VAL A 54 2.57 6.18 -1.46
N GLU A 55 1.68 5.86 -2.39
CA GLU A 55 1.43 6.66 -3.58
C GLU A 55 0.92 8.07 -3.21
N ASP A 56 1.49 9.09 -3.83
CA ASP A 56 1.18 10.50 -3.60
C ASP A 56 0.47 11.16 -4.80
N THR A 57 0.24 10.39 -5.87
CA THR A 57 -0.42 10.82 -7.11
C THR A 57 -1.65 9.96 -7.45
N GLY A 58 -2.37 10.28 -8.54
CA GLY A 58 -3.52 9.48 -9.02
C GLY A 58 -4.86 9.71 -8.29
N GLY A 59 -4.95 10.74 -7.44
CA GLY A 59 -6.20 11.13 -6.76
C GLY A 59 -6.67 10.15 -5.69
N GLU A 60 -7.89 10.31 -5.19
CA GLU A 60 -8.38 9.57 -4.00
C GLU A 60 -8.48 8.04 -4.18
N GLY A 61 -8.59 7.55 -5.41
CA GLY A 61 -8.61 6.12 -5.71
C GLY A 61 -7.24 5.47 -5.65
N THR A 62 -6.17 6.27 -5.80
CA THR A 62 -4.80 5.76 -5.95
C THR A 62 -3.91 6.22 -4.78
N ALA A 63 -3.87 7.54 -4.55
CA ALA A 63 -3.09 8.17 -3.49
C ALA A 63 -3.51 7.69 -2.09
N ASP A 64 -2.54 7.60 -1.20
CA ASP A 64 -2.68 7.17 0.20
C ASP A 64 -3.18 5.73 0.42
N ALA A 65 -3.50 4.99 -0.64
CA ALA A 65 -4.08 3.65 -0.56
C ALA A 65 -3.22 2.55 -1.23
N HIS A 66 -2.25 2.95 -2.06
CA HIS A 66 -1.38 2.06 -2.81
C HIS A 66 0.10 2.30 -2.52
N TRP A 67 0.95 1.33 -2.86
CA TRP A 67 2.38 1.56 -2.88
C TRP A 67 2.77 2.55 -3.98
N ARG A 68 3.79 3.36 -3.71
CA ARG A 68 4.29 4.35 -4.67
C ARG A 68 4.85 3.64 -5.91
N GLU A 69 4.18 3.79 -7.04
CA GLU A 69 4.50 3.12 -8.31
C GLU A 69 5.94 3.40 -8.75
N SER A 70 6.40 4.64 -8.59
CA SER A 70 7.77 5.04 -8.95
C SER A 70 8.87 4.35 -8.13
N VAL A 71 8.52 3.68 -7.03
CA VAL A 71 9.44 2.94 -6.16
C VAL A 71 9.22 1.43 -6.28
N PHE A 72 7.96 1.00 -6.29
CA PHE A 72 7.61 -0.42 -6.31
C PHE A 72 7.54 -1.01 -7.73
N GLY A 73 7.40 -0.18 -8.77
CA GLY A 73 7.20 -0.62 -10.15
C GLY A 73 6.01 -1.56 -10.25
N ASN A 74 6.20 -2.71 -10.87
CA ASN A 74 5.14 -3.67 -11.18
C ASN A 74 4.62 -4.47 -9.97
N GLU A 75 4.77 -4.00 -8.74
CA GLU A 75 4.20 -4.71 -7.58
C GLU A 75 2.68 -4.63 -7.61
N LEU A 76 1.99 -5.74 -7.30
CA LEU A 76 0.54 -5.86 -7.52
C LEU A 76 -0.32 -4.80 -6.79
N MET A 77 0.17 -4.26 -5.68
CA MET A 77 -0.55 -3.35 -4.80
C MET A 77 -0.13 -1.88 -5.00
N THR A 78 0.50 -1.55 -6.12
CA THR A 78 0.49 -0.18 -6.63
C THR A 78 -0.88 0.13 -7.26
N GLY A 79 -1.16 1.41 -7.54
CA GLY A 79 -2.42 1.82 -8.17
C GLY A 79 -2.49 1.53 -9.67
N PHE A 80 -1.54 0.78 -10.22
CA PHE A 80 -1.37 0.55 -11.64
C PHE A 80 -1.12 -0.92 -11.94
N VAL A 81 -1.74 -1.44 -13.01
CA VAL A 81 -1.42 -2.76 -13.54
C VAL A 81 -0.42 -2.61 -14.69
N ASP A 82 0.79 -3.08 -14.48
CA ASP A 82 1.85 -3.11 -15.48
C ASP A 82 1.67 -4.29 -16.47
N PRO A 83 2.22 -4.21 -17.70
CA PRO A 83 2.27 -5.36 -18.60
C PRO A 83 3.13 -6.49 -18.03
N GLY A 84 2.67 -7.73 -18.17
CA GLY A 84 3.36 -8.91 -17.68
C GLY A 84 2.96 -9.29 -16.27
N ALA A 85 3.92 -9.82 -15.49
CA ALA A 85 3.65 -10.26 -14.12
C ALA A 85 3.58 -9.04 -13.18
N ASN A 86 2.57 -9.02 -12.31
CA ASN A 86 2.43 -8.08 -11.21
C ASN A 86 2.51 -8.87 -9.91
N PRO A 87 3.71 -9.10 -9.34
CA PRO A 87 3.89 -9.96 -8.17
C PRO A 87 3.25 -9.39 -6.91
N LEU A 88 2.62 -10.25 -6.11
CA LEU A 88 2.26 -9.94 -4.74
C LEU A 88 3.48 -10.14 -3.83
N SER A 89 4.10 -9.04 -3.43
CA SER A 89 5.36 -9.05 -2.67
C SER A 89 5.18 -9.45 -1.20
N ARG A 90 6.29 -9.82 -0.55
CA ARG A 90 6.36 -9.99 0.90
C ARG A 90 6.01 -8.71 1.66
N VAL A 91 6.25 -7.53 1.07
CA VAL A 91 5.90 -6.23 1.68
C VAL A 91 4.38 -6.11 1.83
N SER A 92 3.64 -6.41 0.76
CA SER A 92 2.17 -6.40 0.74
C SER A 92 1.57 -7.43 1.69
N ILE A 93 2.14 -8.63 1.77
CA ILE A 93 1.68 -9.64 2.72
C ILE A 93 2.00 -9.22 4.17
N ALA A 94 3.16 -8.62 4.42
CA ALA A 94 3.55 -8.17 5.75
C ALA A 94 2.71 -6.98 6.26
N SER A 95 2.27 -6.08 5.38
CA SER A 95 1.38 -4.97 5.78
C SER A 95 0.03 -5.48 6.30
N MET A 96 -0.46 -6.61 5.76
CA MET A 96 -1.64 -7.29 6.31
C MET A 96 -1.37 -7.84 7.71
N ALA A 97 -0.15 -8.30 8.00
CA ALA A 97 0.22 -8.72 9.34
C ALA A 97 0.29 -7.53 10.32
N ASP A 98 0.75 -6.37 9.87
CA ASP A 98 0.72 -5.13 10.66
C ASP A 98 -0.73 -4.66 10.94
N LEU A 99 -1.69 -5.02 10.08
CA LEU A 99 -3.14 -4.84 10.34
C LEU A 99 -3.72 -5.84 11.34
N GLY A 100 -2.97 -6.90 11.69
CA GLY A 100 -3.35 -7.93 12.66
C GLY A 100 -3.79 -9.27 12.05
N TYR A 101 -3.67 -9.45 10.73
CA TYR A 101 -3.94 -10.75 10.11
C TYR A 101 -2.81 -11.75 10.39
N SER A 102 -3.16 -13.04 10.47
CA SER A 102 -2.18 -14.12 10.34
C SER A 102 -1.87 -14.32 8.86
N VAL A 103 -0.59 -14.32 8.50
CA VAL A 103 -0.16 -14.35 7.09
C VAL A 103 0.89 -15.43 6.84
N ASN A 104 1.00 -15.88 5.59
CA ASN A 104 2.06 -16.77 5.13
C ASN A 104 2.98 -16.04 4.15
N LEU A 105 4.15 -15.58 4.61
CA LEU A 105 5.13 -14.88 3.78
C LEU A 105 5.80 -15.79 2.72
N LEU A 106 5.71 -17.12 2.87
CA LEU A 106 6.20 -18.06 1.85
C LEU A 106 5.27 -18.17 0.64
N GLY A 107 4.06 -17.63 0.73
CA GLY A 107 3.12 -17.54 -0.39
C GLY A 107 3.32 -16.28 -1.25
N ALA A 108 4.31 -15.44 -0.95
CA ALA A 108 4.63 -14.27 -1.77
C ALA A 108 5.25 -14.67 -3.11
N ASP A 109 4.99 -13.88 -4.13
CA ASP A 109 5.70 -13.98 -5.40
C ASP A 109 7.15 -13.47 -5.23
N PRO A 110 8.11 -14.00 -6.01
CA PRO A 110 9.45 -13.44 -6.07
C PRO A 110 9.41 -11.97 -6.50
N TYR A 111 9.96 -11.09 -5.67
CA TYR A 111 9.96 -9.66 -5.90
C TYR A 111 11.19 -9.00 -5.25
N VAL A 112 11.76 -8.03 -5.94
CA VAL A 112 12.81 -7.14 -5.44
C VAL A 112 12.50 -5.73 -5.93
N LEU A 113 12.88 -4.72 -5.15
CA LEU A 113 12.76 -3.32 -5.57
C LEU A 113 13.69 -3.09 -6.76
N GLY A 114 13.13 -2.60 -7.87
CA GLY A 114 13.93 -2.14 -9.00
C GLY A 114 14.80 -0.96 -8.57
N ALA A 115 16.09 -0.97 -8.93
CA ALA A 115 16.98 0.16 -8.67
C ALA A 115 16.35 1.44 -9.24
N SER A 116 15.97 2.37 -8.36
CA SER A 116 15.20 3.56 -8.70
C SER A 116 16.01 4.53 -9.55
N LEU A 117 16.05 4.30 -10.86
CA LEU A 117 16.39 5.32 -11.84
C LEU A 117 15.08 5.97 -12.26
N ARG A 118 14.91 7.26 -11.91
CA ARG A 118 13.78 8.10 -12.34
C ARG A 118 13.71 8.13 -13.86
N VAL A 119 12.99 7.19 -14.46
CA VAL A 119 12.56 7.29 -15.84
C VAL A 119 11.16 7.90 -15.79
N PHE A 120 11.11 9.22 -15.99
CA PHE A 120 9.88 9.93 -16.36
C PHE A 120 9.52 9.53 -17.80
N GLY A 121 9.06 8.30 -17.96
CA GLY A 121 8.64 7.73 -19.23
C GLY A 121 7.57 6.71 -18.91
N GLY A 122 6.32 7.09 -19.13
CA GLY A 122 5.15 6.29 -18.77
C GLY A 122 5.32 4.87 -19.29
N ARG A 123 5.44 3.92 -18.36
CA ARG A 123 5.18 2.52 -18.68
C ARG A 123 3.71 2.47 -19.10
N PRO A 124 3.34 1.72 -20.15
CA PRO A 124 1.93 1.52 -20.48
C PRO A 124 1.27 0.68 -19.38
N ALA A 125 0.89 1.34 -18.29
CA ALA A 125 0.24 0.75 -17.13
C ALA A 125 -1.21 1.25 -17.04
N LEU A 126 -2.12 0.37 -16.63
CA LEU A 126 -3.52 0.69 -16.45
C LEU A 126 -3.74 1.20 -15.02
N GLU A 127 -4.09 2.47 -14.87
CA GLU A 127 -4.49 3.05 -13.58
C GLU A 127 -5.81 2.43 -13.09
N LEU A 128 -5.91 2.21 -11.78
CA LEU A 128 -7.08 1.66 -11.10
C LEU A 128 -7.78 2.72 -10.21
N PRO A 129 -8.36 3.80 -10.78
CA PRO A 129 -8.81 4.96 -9.98
C PRO A 129 -10.06 4.72 -9.11
N ASN A 130 -10.65 3.52 -9.12
CA ASN A 130 -11.93 3.23 -8.43
C ASN A 130 -11.92 1.87 -7.70
N ASP A 131 -10.76 1.29 -7.42
CA ASP A 131 -10.64 -0.02 -6.74
C ASP A 131 -10.58 0.10 -5.20
N VAL A 132 -10.46 1.33 -4.70
CA VAL A 132 -10.59 1.69 -3.28
C VAL A 132 -12.00 2.21 -3.00
N LEU A 133 -12.77 1.45 -2.21
CA LEU A 133 -14.11 1.88 -1.78
C LEU A 133 -14.00 2.86 -0.61
N ARG A 134 -14.29 4.14 -0.85
CA ARG A 134 -14.38 5.19 0.19
C ARG A 134 -15.82 5.44 0.61
N LEU A 135 -16.36 4.52 1.40
CA LEU A 135 -17.65 4.66 2.08
C LEU A 135 -17.44 4.61 3.59
N PRO A 136 -18.41 5.11 4.38
CA PRO A 136 -18.37 4.95 5.83
C PRO A 136 -18.16 3.48 6.19
N LEU A 137 -17.13 3.23 7.00
CA LEU A 137 -16.77 1.91 7.47
C LEU A 137 -17.63 1.58 8.68
N HIS A 138 -18.51 0.60 8.52
CA HIS A 138 -19.36 0.11 9.58
C HIS A 138 -18.62 -0.93 10.42
N VAL A 139 -18.38 -0.60 11.69
CA VAL A 139 -17.75 -1.52 12.65
C VAL A 139 -18.85 -2.30 13.35
N VAL A 140 -18.74 -3.63 13.33
CA VAL A 140 -19.71 -4.52 13.99
C VAL A 140 -19.04 -5.33 15.10
N ASP A 141 -19.80 -5.69 16.14
CA ASP A 141 -19.35 -6.63 17.17
C ASP A 141 -19.41 -8.08 16.70
N GLY A 142 -18.99 -9.02 17.56
CA GLY A 142 -19.04 -10.46 17.28
C GLY A 142 -20.46 -11.03 17.13
N GLU A 143 -21.49 -10.24 17.44
CA GLU A 143 -22.91 -10.57 17.29
C GLU A 143 -23.50 -9.92 16.02
N GLY A 144 -22.67 -9.20 15.25
CA GLY A 144 -23.06 -8.53 14.00
C GLY A 144 -23.78 -7.20 14.20
N ARG A 145 -23.82 -6.64 15.42
CA ARG A 145 -24.45 -5.34 15.67
C ARG A 145 -23.50 -4.21 15.34
N LEU A 146 -24.02 -3.17 14.70
CA LEU A 146 -23.26 -1.95 14.44
C LEU A 146 -22.86 -1.27 15.76
N THR A 147 -21.57 -1.09 15.97
CA THR A 147 -21.01 -0.42 17.16
C THR A 147 -20.49 0.97 16.85
N ARG A 148 -20.00 1.21 15.63
CA ARG A 148 -19.42 2.51 15.22
C ARG A 148 -19.44 2.67 13.70
N ILE A 149 -19.40 3.92 13.25
CA ILE A 149 -19.23 4.30 11.84
C ILE A 149 -17.96 5.16 11.74
N GLU A 150 -17.01 4.73 10.92
CA GLU A 150 -15.75 5.43 10.65
C GLU A 150 -15.75 6.07 9.27
N GLN A 151 -15.04 7.18 9.13
CA GLN A 151 -14.68 7.73 7.82
C GLN A 151 -13.28 7.19 7.47
N PRO A 152 -13.07 6.63 6.28
CA PRO A 152 -11.75 6.22 5.81
C PRO A 152 -10.81 7.42 5.58
#